data_AF-A0A536WDU9-F1
#
_entry.id   AF-A0A536WDU9-F1
#
_cell.length_a   1.000
_cell.length_b   1.000
_cell.length_c   1.000
_cell.angle_alpha   90.00
_cell.angle_beta   90.00
_cell.angle_gamma   90.00
#
_symmetry.space_group_name_H-M   'P 1'
#
loop_
_entity.id
_entity.type
_entity.pdbx_description
1 polymer ?
#
loop_
_entity_poly.entity_id
_entity_poly.type
_entity_poly.pdbx_seq_one_letter_code
_entity_poly.pdbx_strand_id
1 'polypeptide(L)'
;IGELERLHRPLFDTIHQQGGVRLRGDAFAKWAADWLAKQNVDMAKYDAAFHSFTVESKLRRASQMGRAYRLDGVPTLTVQGRYLVVASTSRKAMLATADFLIGETRKQLAKAKP
;
A
#
# COMPACT_ATOMS: atom_id res chain seq x y z
N ILE A 1 1.84 15.63 -2.61
CA ILE A 1 0.90 16.57 -1.97
C ILE A 1 1.01 16.66 -0.45
N GLY A 2 1.85 15.86 0.23
CA GLY A 2 2.18 16.09 1.66
C GLY A 2 1.14 15.61 2.69
N GLU A 3 0.02 15.06 2.25
CA GLU A 3 -1.12 14.75 3.13
C GLU A 3 -1.05 13.40 3.85
N LEU A 4 0.03 12.62 3.70
CA LEU A 4 0.06 11.22 4.16
C LEU A 4 -0.21 11.09 5.67
N GLU A 5 0.55 11.80 6.50
CA GLU A 5 0.41 11.73 7.96
C GLU A 5 -0.98 12.13 8.45
N ARG A 6 -1.61 13.10 7.78
CA ARG A 6 -2.93 13.61 8.16
C ARG A 6 -4.07 12.72 7.70
N LEU A 7 -3.99 12.20 6.47
CA LEU A 7 -5.13 11.59 5.78
C LEU A 7 -5.05 10.08 5.62
N HIS A 8 -3.91 9.45 5.87
CA HIS A 8 -3.77 8.00 5.65
C HIS A 8 -4.78 7.19 6.47
N ARG A 9 -4.82 7.42 7.79
CA ARG A 9 -5.74 6.70 8.68
C ARG A 9 -7.20 7.11 8.47
N PRO A 10 -7.57 8.41 8.42
CA PRO A 10 -8.94 8.82 8.15
C PRO A 10 -9.50 8.26 6.84
N LEU A 11 -8.72 8.29 5.75
CA LEU A 11 -9.16 7.74 4.47
C LEU A 11 -9.39 6.23 4.56
N PHE A 12 -8.47 5.49 5.19
CA PHE A 12 -8.63 4.05 5.40
C PHE A 12 -9.91 3.75 6.19
N ASP A 13 -10.14 4.45 7.29
CA ASP A 13 -11.31 4.25 8.14
C ASP A 13 -12.60 4.61 7.38
N THR A 14 -12.63 5.73 6.64
CA THR A 14 -13.78 6.09 5.79
C THR A 14 -14.08 5.02 4.75
N ILE A 15 -13.07 4.51 4.02
CA ILE A 15 -13.27 3.47 2.98
C ILE A 15 -13.96 2.23 3.56
N HIS A 16 -13.54 1.80 4.74
CA HIS A 16 -14.01 0.55 5.35
C HIS A 16 -15.29 0.71 6.18
N GLN A 17 -15.53 1.88 6.78
CA GLN A 17 -16.63 2.09 7.73
C GLN A 17 -17.78 2.90 7.13
N GLN A 18 -17.50 3.86 6.25
CA GLN A 18 -18.46 4.89 5.83
C GLN A 18 -18.83 4.77 4.34
N GLY A 19 -18.05 4.04 3.54
CA GLY A 19 -18.35 3.77 2.12
C GLY A 19 -17.08 3.81 1.25
N GLY A 20 -17.16 3.29 0.03
CA GLY A 20 -16.03 3.28 -0.93
C GLY A 20 -15.46 1.89 -1.21
N VAL A 21 -15.54 0.95 -0.26
CA VAL A 21 -15.11 -0.45 -0.46
C VAL A 21 -15.79 -1.18 -1.63
N ARG A 22 -16.98 -0.70 -2.04
CA ARG A 22 -17.76 -1.26 -3.16
C ARG A 22 -17.57 -0.54 -4.49
N LEU A 23 -16.89 0.62 -4.50
CA LEU A 23 -16.68 1.40 -5.72
C LEU A 23 -15.44 0.90 -6.46
N ARG A 24 -15.42 1.04 -7.78
CA ARG A 24 -14.31 0.65 -8.66
C ARG A 24 -14.12 1.66 -9.78
N GLY A 25 -12.93 1.69 -10.35
CA GLY A 25 -12.59 2.56 -11.49
C GLY A 25 -12.94 4.02 -11.23
N ASP A 26 -13.54 4.67 -12.22
CA ASP A 26 -13.86 6.10 -12.19
C ASP A 26 -14.81 6.48 -11.06
N ALA A 27 -15.72 5.58 -10.67
CA ALA A 27 -16.63 5.81 -9.54
C ALA A 27 -15.87 5.93 -8.21
N PHE A 28 -14.84 5.10 -8.01
CA PHE A 28 -13.97 5.21 -6.83
C PHE A 28 -13.10 6.47 -6.91
N ALA A 29 -12.54 6.77 -8.08
CA ALA A 29 -11.70 7.97 -8.27
C ALA A 29 -12.47 9.25 -7.95
N LYS A 30 -13.69 9.39 -8.48
CA LYS A 30 -14.59 10.51 -8.18
C LYS A 30 -14.89 10.61 -6.69
N TRP A 31 -15.29 9.51 -6.07
CA TRP A 31 -15.60 9.49 -4.64
C TRP A 31 -14.39 9.91 -3.78
N ALA A 32 -13.18 9.45 -4.12
CA ALA A 32 -11.97 9.80 -3.42
C ALA A 32 -11.63 11.29 -3.56
N ALA A 33 -11.77 11.86 -4.76
CA ALA A 33 -11.58 13.30 -4.99
C ALA A 33 -12.59 14.15 -4.20
N ASP A 34 -13.87 13.77 -4.20
CA ASP A 34 -14.92 14.44 -3.43
C ASP A 34 -14.66 14.37 -1.92
N TRP A 35 -14.13 13.25 -1.42
CA TRP A 35 -13.73 13.11 -0.02
C TRP A 35 -12.53 14.00 0.32
N LEU A 36 -11.49 14.02 -0.52
CA LEU A 36 -10.28 14.84 -0.31
C LEU A 36 -10.61 16.34 -0.28
N ALA A 37 -11.52 16.80 -1.14
CA ALA A 37 -12.01 18.18 -1.13
C ALA A 37 -12.64 18.55 0.22
N LYS A 38 -13.45 17.66 0.80
CA LYS A 38 -14.04 17.84 2.15
C LYS A 38 -13.00 17.86 3.27
N GLN A 39 -11.82 17.27 3.04
CA GLN A 39 -10.70 17.31 3.98
C GLN A 39 -9.78 18.54 3.78
N ASN A 40 -10.20 19.55 3.02
CA ASN A 40 -9.43 20.76 2.72
C ASN A 40 -8.09 20.47 2.01
N VAL A 41 -8.04 19.45 1.16
CA VAL A 41 -6.88 19.21 0.29
C VAL A 41 -6.88 20.23 -0.86
N ASP A 42 -5.70 20.72 -1.20
CA ASP A 42 -5.47 21.52 -2.41
C ASP A 42 -5.73 20.64 -3.65
N MET A 43 -6.94 20.76 -4.21
CA MET A 43 -7.40 19.89 -5.29
C MET A 43 -6.62 20.11 -6.60
N ALA A 44 -6.13 21.33 -6.85
CA ALA A 44 -5.27 21.59 -8.01
C ALA A 44 -3.95 20.82 -7.91
N LYS A 45 -3.33 20.80 -6.72
CA LYS A 45 -2.13 19.97 -6.47
C LYS A 45 -2.43 18.48 -6.51
N TYR A 46 -3.60 18.06 -6.02
CA TYR A 46 -4.03 16.66 -6.09
C TYR A 46 -4.16 16.21 -7.55
N ASP A 47 -4.91 16.93 -8.38
CA ASP A 47 -5.16 16.58 -9.78
C ASP A 47 -3.84 16.54 -10.56
N ALA A 48 -2.99 17.57 -10.40
CA ALA A 48 -1.68 17.61 -11.02
C ALA A 48 -0.80 16.41 -10.60
N ALA A 49 -0.85 16.00 -9.34
CA ALA A 49 -0.12 14.83 -8.86
C ALA A 49 -0.72 13.51 -9.35
N PHE A 50 -2.05 13.37 -9.33
CA PHE A 50 -2.78 12.17 -9.72
C PHE A 50 -2.53 11.81 -11.19
N HIS A 51 -2.43 12.83 -12.06
CA HIS A 51 -2.11 12.67 -13.49
C HIS A 51 -0.60 12.80 -13.80
N SER A 52 0.26 12.88 -12.79
CA SER A 52 1.70 13.05 -13.03
C SER A 52 2.38 11.75 -13.50
N PHE A 53 3.37 11.91 -14.37
CA PHE A 53 4.26 10.82 -14.78
C PHE A 53 4.92 10.10 -13.60
N THR A 54 5.23 10.82 -12.52
CA THR A 54 5.82 10.25 -11.30
C THR A 54 4.87 9.27 -10.61
N VAL A 55 3.59 9.61 -10.49
CA VAL A 55 2.58 8.70 -9.92
C VAL A 55 2.35 7.52 -10.86
N GLU A 56 2.19 7.77 -12.16
CA GLU A 56 2.03 6.72 -13.16
C GLU A 56 3.19 5.70 -13.13
N SER A 57 4.42 6.18 -13.09
CA SER A 57 5.63 5.35 -13.00
C SER A 57 5.66 4.50 -11.72
N LYS A 58 5.21 5.04 -10.58
CA LYS A 58 5.10 4.30 -9.33
C LYS A 58 4.03 3.20 -9.41
N LEU A 59 2.88 3.49 -10.01
CA LEU A 59 1.81 2.52 -10.23
C LEU A 59 2.28 1.37 -11.13
N ARG A 60 2.93 1.68 -12.26
CA ARG A 60 3.50 0.66 -13.17
C ARG A 60 4.47 -0.28 -12.45
N ARG A 61 5.40 0.27 -11.65
CA ARG A 61 6.33 -0.54 -10.83
C ARG A 61 5.62 -1.38 -9.79
N ALA A 62 4.62 -0.82 -9.10
CA ALA A 62 3.83 -1.57 -8.11
C ALA A 62 3.09 -2.76 -8.75
N SER A 63 2.47 -2.57 -9.92
CA SER A 63 1.82 -3.66 -10.65
C SER A 63 2.81 -4.73 -11.13
N GLN A 64 4.01 -4.34 -11.57
CA GLN A 64 5.06 -5.29 -11.92
C GLN A 64 5.52 -6.11 -10.72
N MET A 65 5.76 -5.47 -9.57
CA MET A 65 6.14 -6.18 -8.34
C MET A 65 5.03 -7.14 -7.88
N GLY A 66 3.76 -6.74 -7.92
CA GLY A 66 2.65 -7.60 -7.56
C GLY A 66 2.59 -8.88 -8.39
N ARG A 67 2.82 -8.78 -9.71
CA ARG A 67 2.93 -9.95 -10.60
C ARG A 67 4.18 -10.79 -10.32
N ALA A 68 5.34 -10.15 -10.15
CA ALA A 68 6.60 -10.84 -9.90
C ALA A 68 6.56 -11.66 -8.60
N TYR A 69 5.92 -11.12 -7.56
CA TYR A 69 5.71 -11.79 -6.27
C TYR A 69 4.47 -12.69 -6.24
N ARG A 70 3.73 -12.82 -7.35
CA ARG A 70 2.52 -13.65 -7.44
C ARG A 70 1.53 -13.37 -6.31
N LEU A 71 1.31 -12.09 -5.99
CA LEU A 71 0.36 -11.70 -4.96
C LEU A 71 -1.06 -12.07 -5.40
N ASP A 72 -1.73 -12.88 -4.59
CA ASP A 72 -3.10 -13.37 -4.80
C ASP A 72 -4.12 -12.65 -3.91
N GLY A 73 -3.67 -11.98 -2.85
CA GLY A 73 -4.54 -11.27 -1.93
C GLY A 73 -3.85 -10.26 -1.03
N VAL A 74 -4.67 -9.52 -0.28
CA VAL A 74 -4.25 -8.56 0.74
C VAL A 74 -4.93 -8.88 2.08
N PRO A 75 -4.29 -8.58 3.24
CA PRO A 75 -2.94 -8.04 3.38
C PRO A 75 -1.85 -9.12 3.15
N THR A 76 -0.78 -8.74 2.46
CA THR A 76 0.42 -9.58 2.27
C THR A 76 1.67 -8.73 2.51
N LEU A 77 2.63 -9.26 3.25
CA LEU A 77 3.95 -8.66 3.45
C LEU A 77 4.99 -9.44 2.66
N THR A 78 5.98 -8.74 2.11
CA THR A 78 7.12 -9.39 1.45
C THR A 78 8.40 -9.07 2.20
N VAL A 79 9.23 -10.08 2.48
CA VAL A 79 10.51 -9.90 3.17
C VAL A 79 11.64 -10.17 2.18
N GLN A 80 12.41 -9.12 1.90
CA GLN A 80 13.55 -9.11 0.97
C GLN A 80 13.24 -9.62 -0.45
N GLY A 81 11.97 -9.59 -0.86
CA GLY A 81 11.56 -10.14 -2.17
C GLY A 81 11.69 -11.66 -2.29
N ARG A 82 11.92 -12.38 -1.17
CA ARG A 82 12.06 -13.84 -1.14
C ARG A 82 10.90 -14.54 -0.45
N TYR A 83 10.37 -13.93 0.61
CA TYR A 83 9.33 -14.54 1.43
C TYR A 83 8.03 -13.74 1.33
N LEU A 84 6.90 -14.45 1.28
CA LEU A 84 5.56 -13.90 1.41
C LEU A 84 4.99 -14.26 2.77
N VAL A 85 4.49 -13.27 3.50
CA VAL A 85 3.71 -13.44 4.73
C VAL A 85 2.30 -12.98 4.42
N VAL A 86 1.45 -13.96 4.13
CA VAL A 86 0.02 -13.74 3.81
C VAL A 86 -0.81 -13.58 5.07
N ALA A 87 -2.04 -13.09 4.89
CA ALA A 87 -3.02 -12.99 5.98
C ALA A 87 -3.15 -14.32 6.73
N SER A 88 -2.97 -14.28 8.05
CA SER A 88 -3.11 -15.45 8.93
C SER A 88 -4.15 -15.18 10.02
N THR A 89 -4.30 -16.12 10.96
CA THR A 89 -5.30 -16.04 12.05
C THR A 89 -5.21 -14.78 12.89
N SER A 90 -4.07 -14.06 12.92
CA SER A 90 -4.00 -12.74 13.55
C SER A 90 -2.90 -11.84 12.98
N ARG A 91 -3.13 -10.53 13.04
CA ARG A 91 -2.11 -9.51 12.72
C ARG A 91 -0.82 -9.71 13.52
N LYS A 92 -0.93 -10.09 14.80
CA LYS A 92 0.23 -10.33 15.67
C LYS A 92 1.09 -11.48 15.15
N ALA A 93 0.46 -12.57 14.69
CA ALA A 93 1.16 -13.70 14.11
C ALA A 93 1.86 -13.32 12.80
N MET A 94 1.21 -12.52 11.93
CA MET A 94 1.84 -12.01 10.70
C MET A 94 3.09 -11.19 10.99
N LEU A 95 3.01 -10.25 11.94
CA LEU A 95 4.16 -9.40 12.30
C LEU A 95 5.30 -10.23 12.91
N ALA A 96 4.99 -11.16 13.82
CA ALA A 96 5.99 -12.05 14.39
C ALA A 96 6.70 -12.90 13.33
N THR A 97 5.95 -13.39 12.33
CA THR A 97 6.52 -14.14 11.19
C THR A 97 7.43 -13.25 10.34
N ALA A 98 6.99 -12.01 10.05
CA ALA A 98 7.80 -11.06 9.32
C ALA A 98 9.11 -10.73 10.06
N ASP A 99 9.05 -10.46 11.37
CA ASP A 99 10.22 -10.17 12.20
C ASP A 99 11.22 -11.34 12.21
N PHE A 100 10.71 -12.58 12.34
CA PHE A 100 11.53 -13.78 12.26
C PHE A 100 12.26 -13.87 10.91
N LEU A 101 11.54 -13.71 9.80
CA LEU A 101 12.12 -13.78 8.45
C LEU A 101 13.12 -12.65 8.17
N ILE A 102 12.88 -11.45 8.71
CA ILE A 102 13.83 -10.34 8.66
C ILE A 102 15.13 -10.72 9.38
N GLY A 103 15.03 -11.31 10.57
CA GLY A 103 16.17 -11.79 11.34
C GLY A 103 16.99 -12.83 10.58
N GLU A 104 16.34 -13.82 9.99
CA GLU A 104 17.00 -14.87 9.20
C GLU A 104 17.65 -14.30 7.94
N THR A 105 16.98 -13.39 7.24
CA THR A 105 17.54 -12.73 6.07
C THR A 105 18.81 -11.94 6.42
N ARG A 106 18.83 -11.21 7.54
CA ARG A 106 20.01 -10.46 8.00
C ARG A 106 21.20 -11.40 8.26
N LYS A 107 20.97 -12.54 8.91
CA LYS A 107 22.02 -13.54 9.15
C LYS A 107 22.56 -14.13 7.85
N GLN A 108 21.68 -14.46 6.90
CA GLN A 108 22.08 -15.00 5.60
C GLN A 108 22.91 -13.99 4.80
N LEU A 109 22.51 -12.72 4.78
CA LEU A 109 23.27 -11.67 4.11
C LEU A 109 24.64 -11.41 4.75
N ALA A 110 24.74 -11.49 6.08
CA ALA A 110 26.02 -11.37 6.78
C ALA A 110 26.97 -12.53 6.45
N LYS A 111 26.45 -13.75 6.29
CA LYS A 111 27.23 -14.94 5.89
C LYS A 111 27.62 -14.95 4.41
N ALA A 112 26.85 -14.27 3.55
CA ALA A 112 27.07 -14.21 2.10
C ALA A 112 28.04 -13.10 1.67
N LYS A 113 28.57 -12.32 2.61
CA LYS A 113 29.55 -11.27 2.33
C LYS A 113 30.94 -11.93 2.21
N PRO A 114 31.64 -11.84 1.06
CA PRO A 114 33.02 -12.31 0.94
C PRO A 114 33.97 -11.46 1.79
#